data_AF-A0A1I4B233-F1
#
_entry.id   AF-A0A1I4B233-F1
#
_cell.length_a   1.000
_cell.length_b   1.000
_cell.length_c   1.000
_cell.angle_alpha   90.00
_cell.angle_beta   90.00
_cell.angle_gamma   90.00
#
_symmetry.space_group_name_H-M   'P 1'
#
loop_
_entity.id
_entity.type
_entity.pdbx_description
1 polymer ?
#
loop_
_entity_poly.entity_id
_entity_poly.type
_entity_poly.pdbx_seq_one_letter_code
_entity_poly.pdbx_strand_id
1 'polypeptide(L)'
;MTTDTRSAADRHAPSTDALDGDVDSDAAESNWAPARLSTALVLLGTLGLTAVLVAETGLDTPVFVGGVGAVALAATLWLADRDRWRLPATLGASLLLLPVGAGLAIGVGYTLLKQLAGSYAVGSVFVVIGLVVAVFGAAAAVRDVLTVAALRRMATVAVTTLAVPLAWFAVLAALALTPAGDLLDEGVSLAETVLFAPTPVGQPHLTTFWLLVLGVALSTRTVLRALPLVELVDDDTTASVESTLATLDTFLSRLVRWGAPLVFVFLVVDYLAPDAVLGRLPAAVAALLLVVSNATVLRELLFALLVVSGLLGAALWGLKRLYRVSTHGTAVAFTPLVGGSLVTLVAFIDPQAILDTLLTTVTDLLPTAMGEEFSYLSGTVVEFYGPETVVLGLVTGTLFAATLVVGGLLLGAWLGLLSGRAAGASTASSGLLVAVALSKTVGVGAPVVLAGLVVSLLVWDAGDYAVTMGREVGRRGSTSQTELVHFGGSLLVGVVAAGTAAVLAGPIRRGVVDTNVPLLVALAGAAVGAVCFVVALRVAD
;
A
#
# COMPACT_ATOMS: atom_id res chain seq x y z
N MET A 1 13.65 -24.43 -85.35
CA MET A 1 12.72 -23.30 -85.57
C MET A 1 13.02 -22.28 -84.47
N THR A 2 13.71 -21.19 -84.85
CA THR A 2 13.72 -19.83 -84.24
C THR A 2 13.47 -19.70 -82.73
N THR A 3 14.47 -19.42 -81.88
CA THR A 3 15.03 -18.09 -81.47
C THR A 3 14.03 -17.06 -80.93
N ASP A 4 14.19 -16.72 -79.64
CA ASP A 4 14.22 -15.38 -78.98
C ASP A 4 13.56 -15.41 -77.58
N THR A 5 14.03 -14.78 -76.50
CA THR A 5 15.26 -14.01 -76.19
C THR A 5 15.40 -13.90 -74.65
N ARG A 6 16.65 -14.00 -74.17
CA ARG A 6 17.32 -13.28 -73.06
C ARG A 6 16.58 -12.99 -71.73
N SER A 7 17.20 -13.38 -70.62
CA SER A 7 17.91 -12.42 -69.75
C SER A 7 18.90 -13.12 -68.81
N ALA A 8 20.08 -12.52 -68.69
CA ALA A 8 21.17 -12.89 -67.80
C ALA A 8 21.06 -12.19 -66.44
N ALA A 9 21.86 -12.68 -65.48
CA ALA A 9 22.02 -12.20 -64.11
C ALA A 9 20.80 -12.49 -63.22
N ASP A 10 20.93 -12.97 -61.98
CA ASP A 10 21.86 -12.50 -60.98
C ASP A 10 21.73 -13.37 -59.71
N ARG A 11 22.78 -13.35 -58.88
CA ARG A 11 22.77 -13.60 -57.43
C ARG A 11 22.70 -15.04 -56.91
N HIS A 12 23.88 -15.49 -56.47
CA HIS A 12 24.04 -16.01 -55.11
C HIS A 12 23.16 -15.22 -54.13
N ALA A 13 22.09 -15.84 -53.64
CA ALA A 13 21.36 -15.35 -52.49
C ALA A 13 22.14 -15.73 -51.22
N PRO A 14 22.58 -14.74 -50.41
CA PRO A 14 22.98 -15.00 -49.04
C PRO A 14 21.73 -15.35 -48.23
N SER A 15 21.86 -16.30 -47.32
CA SER A 15 20.89 -16.60 -46.29
C SER A 15 20.55 -15.35 -45.48
N THR A 16 19.40 -14.74 -45.74
CA THR A 16 18.72 -13.84 -44.81
C THR A 16 17.81 -14.68 -43.91
N ASP A 17 17.71 -14.27 -42.65
CA ASP A 17 16.78 -14.74 -41.61
C ASP A 17 17.24 -15.91 -40.74
N ALA A 18 18.24 -15.65 -39.87
CA ALA A 18 18.35 -16.38 -38.60
C ALA A 18 19.16 -15.68 -37.48
N LEU A 19 19.66 -14.45 -37.65
CA LEU A 19 20.46 -13.77 -36.63
C LEU A 19 20.09 -12.28 -36.63
N ASP A 20 19.39 -11.83 -35.59
CA ASP A 20 19.44 -10.46 -35.01
C ASP A 20 18.25 -10.11 -34.08
N GLY A 21 17.33 -11.04 -33.79
CA GLY A 21 16.18 -10.75 -32.90
C GLY A 21 16.45 -10.83 -31.39
N ASP A 22 17.10 -11.91 -30.92
CA ASP A 22 17.14 -12.23 -29.48
C ASP A 22 18.43 -11.79 -28.76
N VAL A 23 19.51 -11.49 -29.49
CA VAL A 23 20.79 -11.10 -28.87
C VAL A 23 20.79 -9.62 -28.45
N ASP A 24 20.07 -8.76 -29.18
CA ASP A 24 20.01 -7.33 -28.90
C ASP A 24 19.03 -6.98 -27.77
N SER A 25 17.94 -7.74 -27.56
CA SER A 25 17.02 -7.50 -26.43
C SER A 25 17.67 -7.81 -25.08
N ASP A 26 18.39 -8.94 -24.99
CA ASP A 26 19.08 -9.36 -23.76
C ASP A 26 20.31 -8.46 -23.48
N ALA A 27 21.02 -8.03 -24.52
CA ALA A 27 22.11 -7.07 -24.39
C ALA A 27 21.61 -5.66 -24.00
N ALA A 28 20.46 -5.23 -24.52
CA ALA A 28 19.82 -3.96 -24.18
C ALA A 28 19.27 -3.95 -22.74
N GLU A 29 18.61 -5.02 -22.28
CA GLU A 29 18.19 -5.16 -20.88
C GLU A 29 19.38 -5.12 -19.91
N SER A 30 20.51 -5.73 -20.28
CA SER A 30 21.73 -5.72 -19.45
C SER A 30 22.39 -4.34 -19.29
N ASN A 31 22.13 -3.41 -20.23
CA ASN A 31 22.73 -2.07 -20.25
C ASN A 31 21.72 -0.94 -19.95
N TRP A 32 20.49 -1.29 -19.60
CA TRP A 32 19.44 -0.34 -19.27
C TRP A 32 19.63 0.28 -17.89
N ALA A 33 19.43 1.61 -17.80
CA ALA A 33 19.29 2.34 -16.55
C ALA A 33 18.62 3.69 -16.82
N PRO A 34 17.83 4.26 -15.88
CA PRO A 34 17.32 5.61 -16.00
C PRO A 34 18.44 6.65 -16.22
N ALA A 35 18.14 7.69 -17.00
CA ALA A 35 19.10 8.77 -17.26
C ALA A 35 19.49 9.50 -15.96
N ARG A 36 20.79 9.72 -15.77
CA ARG A 36 21.35 10.15 -14.48
C ARG A 36 20.97 11.58 -14.11
N LEU A 37 21.00 12.51 -15.07
CA LEU A 37 20.74 13.92 -14.80
C LEU A 37 19.25 14.11 -14.46
N SER A 38 18.36 13.51 -15.23
CA SER A 38 16.91 13.55 -14.97
C SER A 38 16.54 12.88 -13.65
N THR A 39 17.16 11.74 -13.31
CA THR A 39 17.00 11.12 -11.98
C THR A 39 17.52 12.03 -10.86
N ALA A 40 18.62 12.74 -11.08
CA ALA A 40 19.12 13.72 -10.11
C ALA A 40 18.16 14.91 -9.97
N LEU A 41 17.53 15.37 -11.05
CA LEU A 41 16.50 16.42 -11.01
C LEU A 41 15.27 15.97 -10.22
N VAL A 42 14.82 14.72 -10.39
CA VAL A 42 13.74 14.11 -9.58
C VAL A 42 14.10 14.14 -8.09
N LEU A 43 15.29 13.66 -7.73
CA LEU A 43 15.75 13.64 -6.34
C LEU A 43 15.90 15.05 -5.75
N LEU A 44 16.61 15.94 -6.44
CA LEU A 44 16.89 17.30 -5.98
C LEU A 44 15.61 18.14 -5.91
N GLY A 45 14.72 18.01 -6.90
CA GLY A 45 13.42 18.68 -6.90
C GLY A 45 12.54 18.23 -5.75
N THR A 46 12.46 16.90 -5.52
CA THR A 46 11.67 16.34 -4.41
C THR A 46 12.24 16.73 -3.05
N LEU A 47 13.55 16.55 -2.83
CA LEU A 47 14.20 16.88 -1.56
C LEU A 47 14.19 18.39 -1.29
N GLY A 48 14.45 19.20 -2.32
CA GLY A 48 14.43 20.66 -2.22
C GLY A 48 13.05 21.20 -1.86
N LEU A 49 12.00 20.75 -2.55
CA LEU A 49 10.63 21.16 -2.23
C LEU A 49 10.16 20.63 -0.88
N THR A 50 10.53 19.40 -0.51
CA THR A 50 10.25 18.85 0.82
C THR A 50 10.89 19.69 1.90
N ALA A 51 12.17 20.08 1.73
CA ALA A 51 12.88 20.93 2.69
C ALA A 51 12.23 22.31 2.83
N VAL A 52 11.81 22.93 1.72
CA VAL A 52 11.09 24.21 1.74
C VAL A 52 9.76 24.08 2.47
N LEU A 53 8.95 23.06 2.16
CA LEU A 53 7.65 22.85 2.81
C LEU A 53 7.81 22.52 4.30
N VAL A 54 8.82 21.73 4.69
CA VAL A 54 9.13 21.44 6.09
C VAL A 54 9.52 22.72 6.84
N ALA A 55 10.37 23.57 6.25
CA ALA A 55 10.79 24.82 6.86
C ALA A 55 9.61 25.80 7.05
N GLU A 56 8.68 25.84 6.10
CA GLU A 56 7.50 26.71 6.16
C GLU A 56 6.42 26.19 7.12
N THR A 57 6.30 24.87 7.31
CA THR A 57 5.23 24.26 8.10
C THR A 57 5.64 23.84 9.51
N GLY A 58 6.95 23.74 9.80
CA GLY A 58 7.45 23.24 11.09
C GLY A 58 7.21 21.74 11.31
N LEU A 59 7.09 20.97 10.23
CA LEU A 59 6.81 19.52 10.23
C LEU A 59 8.08 18.67 10.12
N ASP A 60 9.19 19.13 10.72
CA ASP A 60 10.52 18.52 10.64
C ASP A 60 10.55 17.07 11.12
N THR A 61 10.11 16.84 12.35
CA THR A 61 10.14 15.55 13.04
C THR A 61 9.27 14.50 12.32
N PRO A 62 7.97 14.75 12.04
CA PRO A 62 7.12 13.74 11.41
C PRO A 62 7.54 13.44 9.96
N VAL A 63 7.99 14.44 9.20
CA VAL A 63 8.46 14.22 7.82
C VAL A 63 9.78 13.48 7.81
N PHE A 64 10.71 13.77 8.74
CA PHE A 64 11.95 13.02 8.85
C PHE A 64 11.69 11.55 9.19
N VAL A 65 10.92 11.26 10.23
CA VAL A 65 10.62 9.88 10.66
C VAL A 65 9.84 9.11 9.59
N GLY A 66 8.81 9.73 9.01
CA GLY A 66 8.06 9.14 7.90
C GLY A 66 8.92 8.94 6.65
N GLY A 67 9.81 9.89 6.35
CA GLY A 67 10.77 9.82 5.26
C GLY A 67 11.75 8.67 5.39
N VAL A 68 12.25 8.41 6.60
CA VAL A 68 13.09 7.22 6.89
C VAL A 68 12.32 5.92 6.61
N GLY A 69 11.05 5.83 7.04
CA GLY A 69 10.18 4.69 6.73
C GLY A 69 9.93 4.53 5.22
N ALA A 70 9.72 5.64 4.50
CA ALA A 70 9.56 5.66 3.05
C ALA A 70 10.83 5.18 2.30
N VAL A 71 12.02 5.62 2.72
CA VAL A 71 13.28 5.15 2.16
C VAL A 71 13.50 3.67 2.46
N ALA A 72 13.16 3.22 3.68
CA ALA A 72 13.20 1.80 4.03
C ALA A 72 12.27 0.97 3.13
N LEU A 73 11.09 1.47 2.78
CA LEU A 73 10.15 0.80 1.87
C LEU A 73 10.71 0.71 0.44
N ALA A 74 11.33 1.78 -0.06
CA ALA A 74 12.03 1.72 -1.35
C ALA A 74 13.20 0.71 -1.33
N ALA A 75 13.92 0.64 -0.20
CA ALA A 75 15.00 -0.32 -0.01
C ALA A 75 14.48 -1.77 0.05
N THR A 76 13.30 -2.02 0.64
CA THR A 76 12.72 -3.38 0.64
C THR A 76 12.40 -3.81 -0.80
N LEU A 77 11.78 -2.95 -1.61
CA LEU A 77 11.48 -3.25 -3.02
C LEU A 77 12.76 -3.52 -3.82
N TRP A 78 13.80 -2.73 -3.59
CA TRP A 78 15.11 -2.94 -4.19
C TRP A 78 15.73 -4.29 -3.80
N LEU A 79 15.60 -4.70 -2.53
CA LEU A 79 16.09 -6.00 -2.07
C LEU A 79 15.29 -7.16 -2.68
N ALA A 80 13.97 -7.03 -2.84
CA ALA A 80 13.12 -8.07 -3.42
C ALA A 80 13.43 -8.37 -4.90
N ASP A 81 14.07 -7.44 -5.59
CA ASP A 81 14.50 -7.57 -6.99
C ASP A 81 15.87 -8.27 -7.14
N ARG A 82 16.59 -8.55 -6.04
CA ARG A 82 17.94 -9.14 -6.10
C ARG A 82 17.93 -10.66 -6.24
N ASP A 83 18.31 -11.14 -7.43
CA ASP A 83 18.38 -12.59 -7.71
C ASP A 83 19.66 -13.30 -7.24
N ARG A 84 20.81 -12.62 -7.23
CA ARG A 84 22.09 -13.24 -6.82
C ARG A 84 22.25 -13.46 -5.30
N TRP A 85 21.47 -12.73 -4.49
CA TRP A 85 21.57 -12.71 -3.03
C TRP A 85 20.19 -12.84 -2.37
N ARG A 86 19.34 -13.71 -2.93
CA ARG A 86 17.91 -13.84 -2.54
C ARG A 86 17.70 -14.05 -1.04
N LEU A 87 18.52 -14.89 -0.39
CA LEU A 87 18.41 -15.17 1.05
C LEU A 87 18.62 -13.91 1.92
N PRO A 88 19.83 -13.29 1.95
CA PRO A 88 20.04 -12.11 2.78
C PRO A 88 19.19 -10.91 2.33
N ALA A 89 18.84 -10.82 1.04
CA ALA A 89 17.97 -9.76 0.56
C ALA A 89 16.52 -9.92 1.08
N THR A 90 15.99 -11.14 1.08
CA THR A 90 14.65 -11.42 1.65
C THR A 90 14.64 -11.20 3.16
N LEU A 91 15.70 -11.61 3.86
CA LEU A 91 15.83 -11.36 5.30
C LEU A 91 15.90 -9.87 5.60
N GLY A 92 16.75 -9.13 4.88
CA GLY A 92 16.87 -7.68 5.01
C GLY A 92 15.55 -6.96 4.71
N ALA A 93 14.84 -7.35 3.66
CA ALA A 93 13.52 -6.82 3.34
C ALA A 93 12.51 -7.08 4.47
N SER A 94 12.52 -8.29 5.04
CA SER A 94 11.62 -8.67 6.15
C SER A 94 11.89 -7.83 7.41
N LEU A 95 13.16 -7.63 7.76
CA LEU A 95 13.55 -6.83 8.92
C LEU A 95 13.23 -5.34 8.73
N LEU A 96 13.35 -4.83 7.50
CA LEU A 96 13.02 -3.45 7.16
C LEU A 96 11.51 -3.15 7.18
N LEU A 97 10.62 -4.14 7.18
CA LEU A 97 9.18 -3.89 7.29
C LEU A 97 8.79 -3.24 8.63
N LEU A 98 9.52 -3.55 9.71
CA LEU A 98 9.30 -2.93 11.01
C LEU A 98 9.54 -1.41 10.97
N PRO A 99 10.72 -0.90 10.55
CA PRO A 99 10.93 0.54 10.43
C PRO A 99 10.06 1.21 9.35
N VAL A 100 9.61 0.48 8.32
CA VAL A 100 8.58 1.00 7.38
C VAL A 100 7.28 1.30 8.12
N GLY A 101 6.76 0.30 8.84
CA GLY A 101 5.53 0.42 9.61
C GLY A 101 5.62 1.46 10.72
N ALA A 102 6.71 1.43 11.49
CA ALA A 102 6.97 2.38 12.56
C ALA A 102 7.14 3.81 12.04
N GLY A 103 7.88 4.01 10.94
CA GLY A 103 8.06 5.33 10.34
C GLY A 103 6.74 5.95 9.89
N LEU A 104 5.86 5.15 9.28
CA LEU A 104 4.51 5.58 8.88
C LEU A 104 3.61 5.86 10.08
N ALA A 105 3.56 4.94 11.05
CA ALA A 105 2.73 5.07 12.24
C ALA A 105 3.16 6.27 13.10
N ILE A 106 4.46 6.45 13.33
CA ILE A 106 5.00 7.57 14.09
C ILE A 106 4.84 8.87 13.29
N GLY A 107 5.19 8.91 12.01
CA GLY A 107 5.07 10.13 11.20
C GLY A 107 3.64 10.69 11.17
N VAL A 108 2.67 9.82 10.85
CA VAL A 108 1.25 10.19 10.78
C VAL A 108 0.67 10.39 12.18
N GLY A 109 0.90 9.45 13.10
CA GLY A 109 0.37 9.49 14.47
C GLY A 109 0.87 10.68 15.27
N TYR A 110 2.16 11.00 15.20
CA TYR A 110 2.75 12.19 15.84
C TYR A 110 2.11 13.48 15.33
N THR A 111 1.87 13.58 14.02
CA THR A 111 1.27 14.76 13.43
C THR A 111 -0.20 14.88 13.83
N LEU A 112 -0.92 13.76 13.88
CA LEU A 112 -2.31 13.72 14.34
C LEU A 112 -2.43 14.13 15.81
N LEU A 113 -1.56 13.61 16.69
CA LEU A 113 -1.52 13.98 18.11
C LEU A 113 -1.27 15.48 18.29
N LYS A 114 -0.29 16.05 17.58
CA LYS A 114 -0.02 17.49 17.63
C LYS A 114 -1.13 18.34 17.02
N GLN A 115 -1.88 17.83 16.04
CA GLN A 115 -3.08 18.50 15.54
C GLN A 115 -4.19 18.52 16.58
N LEU A 116 -4.45 17.39 17.25
CA LEU A 116 -5.43 17.30 18.33
C LEU A 116 -5.06 18.21 19.51
N ALA A 117 -3.77 18.34 19.79
CA ALA A 117 -3.25 19.27 20.79
C ALA A 117 -3.30 20.75 20.35
N GLY A 118 -3.73 21.05 19.12
CA GLY A 118 -3.75 22.41 18.57
C GLY A 118 -2.38 23.00 18.24
N SER A 119 -1.30 22.20 18.33
CA SER A 119 0.07 22.61 18.01
C SER A 119 0.34 22.66 16.51
N TYR A 120 -0.37 21.84 15.73
CA TYR A 120 -0.32 21.84 14.27
C TYR A 120 -1.67 22.22 13.66
N ALA A 121 -1.62 22.89 12.50
CA ALA A 121 -2.84 23.27 11.79
C ALA A 121 -3.60 22.05 11.27
N VAL A 122 -4.91 22.19 11.15
CA VAL A 122 -5.77 21.21 10.49
C VAL A 122 -5.33 21.10 9.03
N GLY A 123 -4.96 19.89 8.60
CA GLY A 123 -4.40 19.63 7.26
C GLY A 123 -2.95 19.14 7.25
N SER A 124 -2.15 19.42 8.28
CA SER A 124 -0.74 18.97 8.40
C SER A 124 -0.54 17.46 8.19
N VAL A 125 -1.41 16.60 8.70
CA VAL A 125 -1.35 15.13 8.46
C VAL A 125 -1.30 14.81 6.97
N PHE A 126 -2.13 15.46 6.15
CA PHE A 126 -2.15 15.21 4.72
C PHE A 126 -0.91 15.76 4.01
N VAL A 127 -0.36 16.88 4.50
CA VAL A 127 0.93 17.40 4.01
C VAL A 127 2.05 16.40 4.31
N VAL A 128 2.11 15.85 5.53
CA VAL A 128 3.09 14.83 5.89
C VAL A 128 2.93 13.58 5.04
N ILE A 129 1.71 13.07 4.85
CA ILE A 129 1.45 11.91 3.99
C ILE A 129 1.95 12.18 2.57
N GLY A 130 1.63 13.35 2.00
CA GLY A 130 2.10 13.74 0.67
C GLY A 130 3.63 13.77 0.56
N LEU A 131 4.31 14.37 1.54
CA LEU A 131 5.77 14.44 1.59
C LEU A 131 6.43 13.06 1.77
N VAL A 132 5.85 12.18 2.59
CA VAL A 132 6.35 10.81 2.80
C VAL A 132 6.20 9.99 1.52
N VAL A 133 5.05 10.10 0.83
CA VAL A 133 4.84 9.48 -0.49
C VAL A 133 5.83 10.05 -1.52
N ALA A 134 6.10 11.36 -1.46
CA ALA A 134 7.07 12.01 -2.33
C ALA A 134 8.48 11.44 -2.16
N VAL A 135 8.94 11.31 -0.91
CA VAL A 135 10.23 10.71 -0.56
C VAL A 135 10.31 9.26 -0.99
N PHE A 136 9.25 8.47 -0.77
CA PHE A 136 9.18 7.08 -1.24
C PHE A 136 9.33 6.99 -2.76
N GLY A 137 8.54 7.77 -3.51
CA GLY A 137 8.60 7.79 -4.96
C GLY A 137 9.98 8.21 -5.50
N ALA A 138 10.58 9.24 -4.92
CA ALA A 138 11.90 9.71 -5.32
C ALA A 138 13.00 8.68 -5.04
N ALA A 139 12.94 7.99 -3.89
CA ALA A 139 13.85 6.89 -3.58
C ALA A 139 13.64 5.69 -4.54
N ALA A 140 12.38 5.37 -4.87
CA ALA A 140 12.05 4.30 -5.80
C ALA A 140 12.49 4.61 -7.25
N ALA A 141 12.46 5.88 -7.66
CA ALA A 141 12.83 6.33 -9.00
C ALA A 141 14.32 6.10 -9.34
N VAL A 142 15.22 6.07 -8.34
CA VAL A 142 16.68 5.94 -8.54
C VAL A 142 17.06 4.66 -9.28
N ARG A 143 16.30 3.59 -9.09
CA ARG A 143 16.56 2.25 -9.63
C ARG A 143 15.34 1.65 -10.33
N ASP A 144 14.27 2.43 -10.50
CA ASP A 144 12.99 1.98 -11.04
C ASP A 144 12.46 0.69 -10.38
N VAL A 145 12.49 0.65 -9.04
CA VAL A 145 12.17 -0.56 -8.26
C VAL A 145 10.66 -0.81 -8.12
N LEU A 146 9.82 0.12 -8.56
CA LEU A 146 8.37 0.06 -8.42
C LEU A 146 7.74 -0.76 -9.55
N THR A 147 8.11 -2.05 -9.63
CA THR A 147 7.58 -2.97 -10.63
C THR A 147 6.49 -3.87 -10.04
N VAL A 148 5.54 -4.33 -10.89
CA VAL A 148 4.49 -5.27 -10.47
C VAL A 148 5.09 -6.57 -9.90
N ALA A 149 6.21 -7.02 -10.48
CA ALA A 149 6.91 -8.22 -10.03
C ALA A 149 7.53 -8.03 -8.63
N ALA A 150 8.22 -6.91 -8.39
CA ALA A 150 8.78 -6.58 -7.08
C ALA A 150 7.68 -6.43 -6.02
N LEU A 151 6.57 -5.75 -6.35
CA LEU A 151 5.42 -5.58 -5.46
C LEU A 151 4.76 -6.91 -5.10
N ARG A 152 4.56 -7.83 -6.05
CA ARG A 152 4.00 -9.17 -5.76
C ARG A 152 4.91 -10.00 -4.86
N ARG A 153 6.22 -9.95 -5.10
CA ARG A 153 7.21 -10.61 -4.24
C ARG A 153 7.17 -10.00 -2.84
N MET A 154 7.19 -8.67 -2.74
CA MET A 154 7.15 -7.96 -1.46
C MET A 154 5.86 -8.24 -0.68
N ALA A 155 4.70 -8.29 -1.34
CA ALA A 155 3.44 -8.61 -0.69
C ALA A 155 3.46 -10.00 -0.05
N THR A 156 4.08 -10.97 -0.74
CA THR A 156 4.27 -12.32 -0.18
C THR A 156 5.18 -12.26 1.03
N VAL A 157 6.34 -11.60 0.93
CA VAL A 157 7.28 -11.43 2.04
C VAL A 157 6.60 -10.78 3.24
N ALA A 158 5.91 -9.65 3.04
CA ALA A 158 5.23 -8.91 4.10
C ALA A 158 4.17 -9.73 4.83
N VAL A 159 3.29 -10.42 4.10
CA VAL A 159 2.28 -11.29 4.71
C VAL A 159 2.93 -12.44 5.49
N THR A 160 3.97 -13.06 4.94
CA THR A 160 4.66 -14.17 5.63
C THR A 160 5.46 -13.70 6.86
N THR A 161 6.05 -12.51 6.82
CA THR A 161 6.74 -11.91 7.98
C THR A 161 5.75 -11.51 9.07
N LEU A 162 4.57 -11.01 8.71
CA LEU A 162 3.50 -10.66 9.65
C LEU A 162 2.89 -11.89 10.35
N ALA A 163 2.85 -13.03 9.67
CA ALA A 163 2.16 -14.23 10.19
C ALA A 163 2.70 -14.70 11.56
N VAL A 164 4.02 -14.64 11.78
CA VAL A 164 4.66 -15.07 13.04
C VAL A 164 4.29 -14.18 14.23
N PRO A 165 4.56 -12.85 14.20
CA PRO A 165 4.20 -11.96 15.30
C PRO A 165 2.69 -11.91 15.52
N LEU A 166 1.88 -11.99 14.45
CA LEU A 166 0.42 -12.06 14.58
C LEU A 166 -0.03 -13.34 15.31
N ALA A 167 0.55 -14.49 15.00
CA ALA A 167 0.25 -15.74 15.69
C ALA A 167 0.67 -15.69 17.16
N TRP A 168 1.87 -15.16 17.45
CA TRP A 168 2.35 -15.04 18.82
C TRP A 168 1.54 -14.01 19.63
N PHE A 169 1.14 -12.90 19.01
CA PHE A 169 0.22 -11.92 19.59
C PHE A 169 -1.13 -12.54 19.90
N ALA A 170 -1.71 -13.31 18.97
CA ALA A 170 -2.97 -13.99 19.22
C ALA A 170 -2.86 -15.00 20.38
N VAL A 171 -1.76 -15.74 20.49
CA VAL A 171 -1.50 -16.66 21.60
C VAL A 171 -1.36 -15.90 22.92
N LEU A 172 -0.54 -14.86 22.98
CA LEU A 172 -0.33 -14.10 24.21
C LEU A 172 -1.58 -13.32 24.65
N ALA A 173 -2.29 -12.72 23.69
CA ALA A 173 -3.58 -12.10 23.97
C ALA A 173 -4.56 -13.14 24.51
N ALA A 174 -4.69 -14.31 23.87
CA ALA A 174 -5.54 -15.38 24.36
C ALA A 174 -5.15 -15.85 25.78
N LEU A 175 -3.85 -16.00 26.07
CA LEU A 175 -3.36 -16.37 27.40
C LEU A 175 -3.60 -15.30 28.47
N ALA A 176 -3.42 -14.02 28.14
CA ALA A 176 -3.72 -12.92 29.05
C ALA A 176 -5.22 -12.83 29.39
N LEU A 177 -6.06 -13.28 28.44
CA LEU A 177 -7.51 -13.38 28.61
C LEU A 177 -7.95 -14.64 29.34
N THR A 178 -7.03 -15.56 29.66
CA THR A 178 -7.33 -16.72 30.50
C THR A 178 -6.90 -16.47 31.95
N PRO A 179 -7.82 -16.30 32.91
CA PRO A 179 -7.49 -16.61 34.29
C PRO A 179 -7.17 -18.10 34.40
N ALA A 180 -6.24 -18.48 35.28
CA ALA A 180 -5.92 -19.88 35.54
C ALA A 180 -7.15 -20.60 36.16
N GLY A 181 -8.05 -21.11 35.31
CA GLY A 181 -9.19 -21.95 35.69
C GLY A 181 -10.55 -21.49 35.16
N ASP A 182 -10.79 -21.59 33.85
CA ASP A 182 -12.09 -22.00 33.26
C ASP A 182 -11.99 -22.01 31.72
N LEU A 183 -11.55 -23.15 31.18
CA LEU A 183 -11.11 -23.30 29.78
C LEU A 183 -12.24 -23.36 28.72
N LEU A 184 -13.51 -23.17 29.09
CA LEU A 184 -14.63 -23.37 28.16
C LEU A 184 -15.60 -22.19 28.04
N ASP A 185 -15.72 -21.31 29.04
CA ASP A 185 -16.76 -20.25 29.04
C ASP A 185 -16.26 -18.87 28.54
N GLU A 186 -14.97 -18.52 28.68
CA GLU A 186 -14.48 -17.16 28.38
C GLU A 186 -13.79 -17.00 27.01
N GLY A 187 -13.34 -18.07 26.38
CA GLY A 187 -12.95 -18.03 24.95
C GLY A 187 -14.13 -17.66 24.05
N VAL A 188 -15.36 -17.93 24.52
CA VAL A 188 -16.62 -17.48 23.94
C VAL A 188 -16.81 -15.99 24.16
N SER A 189 -16.56 -15.46 25.37
CA SER A 189 -16.87 -14.06 25.78
C SER A 189 -16.05 -12.98 25.05
N LEU A 190 -14.82 -13.27 24.61
CA LEU A 190 -13.99 -12.30 23.90
C LEU A 190 -14.25 -12.24 22.38
N ALA A 191 -14.53 -13.40 21.79
CA ALA A 191 -15.20 -13.43 20.50
C ALA A 191 -16.54 -12.69 20.63
N GLU A 192 -17.28 -12.92 21.73
CA GLU A 192 -18.55 -12.25 22.06
C GLU A 192 -18.47 -10.72 22.15
N THR A 193 -17.31 -10.13 22.43
CA THR A 193 -17.17 -8.66 22.58
C THR A 193 -16.64 -7.96 21.34
N VAL A 194 -15.87 -8.63 20.48
CA VAL A 194 -15.35 -8.01 19.24
C VAL A 194 -16.16 -8.44 18.01
N LEU A 195 -16.66 -9.69 18.01
CA LEU A 195 -17.64 -10.14 17.04
C LEU A 195 -19.05 -9.84 17.55
N PHE A 196 -19.45 -10.21 18.76
CA PHE A 196 -20.87 -10.20 19.16
C PHE A 196 -21.30 -9.06 20.09
N ALA A 197 -20.48 -8.01 20.27
CA ALA A 197 -20.83 -6.95 21.21
C ALA A 197 -22.19 -6.36 20.82
N PRO A 198 -23.12 -6.21 21.78
CA PRO A 198 -24.41 -5.62 21.51
C PRO A 198 -24.20 -4.17 21.04
N THR A 199 -24.32 -3.93 19.74
CA THR A 199 -24.49 -2.59 19.22
C THR A 199 -25.83 -2.02 19.71
N PRO A 200 -25.99 -0.69 19.77
CA PRO A 200 -27.27 -0.07 20.10
C PRO A 200 -28.40 -0.72 19.29
N VAL A 201 -29.52 -1.03 19.97
CA VAL A 201 -30.66 -1.75 19.39
C VAL A 201 -31.03 -1.16 18.02
N GLY A 202 -30.85 -1.94 16.95
CA GLY A 202 -31.23 -1.56 15.58
C GLY A 202 -30.10 -1.45 14.55
N GLN A 203 -28.83 -1.63 14.92
CA GLN A 203 -27.71 -1.62 13.97
C GLN A 203 -27.32 -3.03 13.49
N PRO A 204 -27.02 -3.24 12.19
CA PRO A 204 -26.59 -4.54 11.68
C PRO A 204 -25.06 -4.72 11.75
N HIS A 205 -24.58 -5.97 11.81
CA HIS A 205 -23.15 -6.31 11.75
C HIS A 205 -22.71 -6.74 10.34
N LEU A 206 -22.99 -5.95 9.31
CA LEU A 206 -22.82 -6.38 7.91
C LEU A 206 -21.34 -6.57 7.55
N THR A 207 -20.47 -5.69 8.03
CA THR A 207 -19.04 -5.71 7.69
C THR A 207 -18.36 -6.94 8.26
N THR A 208 -18.53 -7.18 9.57
CA THR A 208 -17.87 -8.30 10.26
C THR A 208 -18.46 -9.64 9.80
N PHE A 209 -19.79 -9.72 9.61
CA PHE A 209 -20.44 -10.89 9.03
C PHE A 209 -19.89 -11.21 7.64
N TRP A 210 -19.82 -10.22 6.76
CA TRP A 210 -19.36 -10.43 5.39
C TRP A 210 -17.88 -10.77 5.30
N LEU A 211 -17.05 -10.20 6.18
CA LEU A 211 -15.65 -10.58 6.32
C LEU A 211 -15.49 -12.05 6.73
N LEU A 212 -16.33 -12.56 7.64
CA LEU A 212 -16.34 -13.99 7.99
C LEU A 212 -16.72 -14.86 6.80
N VAL A 213 -17.76 -14.49 6.05
CA VAL A 213 -18.17 -15.22 4.83
C VAL A 213 -17.05 -15.27 3.81
N LEU A 214 -16.40 -14.13 3.53
CA LEU A 214 -15.28 -14.07 2.60
C LEU A 214 -14.05 -14.83 3.11
N GLY A 215 -13.78 -14.75 4.41
CA GLY A 215 -12.71 -15.49 5.07
C GLY A 215 -12.90 -17.00 4.89
N VAL A 216 -14.08 -17.51 5.23
CA VAL A 216 -14.47 -18.91 5.06
C VAL A 216 -14.37 -19.34 3.60
N ALA A 217 -14.85 -18.51 2.68
CA ALA A 217 -14.80 -18.82 1.25
C ALA A 217 -13.36 -18.93 0.74
N LEU A 218 -12.48 -18.02 1.18
CA LEU A 218 -11.06 -18.02 0.86
C LEU A 218 -10.35 -19.24 1.46
N SER A 219 -10.53 -19.51 2.75
CA SER A 219 -9.87 -20.61 3.45
C SER A 219 -10.35 -21.98 2.95
N THR A 220 -11.64 -22.13 2.66
CA THR A 220 -12.18 -23.36 2.06
C THR A 220 -11.59 -23.57 0.67
N ARG A 221 -11.49 -22.52 -0.14
CA ARG A 221 -10.89 -22.60 -1.48
C ARG A 221 -9.41 -22.99 -1.43
N THR A 222 -8.64 -22.46 -0.47
CA THR A 222 -7.23 -22.83 -0.33
C THR A 222 -7.07 -24.29 0.10
N VAL A 223 -7.90 -24.77 1.03
CA VAL A 223 -7.93 -26.18 1.46
C VAL A 223 -8.31 -27.11 0.32
N LEU A 224 -9.37 -26.81 -0.43
CA LEU A 224 -9.84 -27.66 -1.54
C LEU A 224 -8.77 -27.85 -2.63
N ARG A 225 -8.00 -26.80 -2.94
CA ARG A 225 -6.87 -26.87 -3.87
C ARG A 225 -5.66 -27.59 -3.27
N ALA A 226 -5.56 -27.64 -1.94
CA ALA A 226 -4.48 -28.28 -1.22
C ALA A 226 -4.72 -29.78 -1.01
N LEU A 227 -5.96 -30.27 -0.98
CA LEU A 227 -6.24 -31.70 -0.80
C LEU A 227 -6.22 -32.46 -2.13
N PRO A 228 -5.54 -33.62 -2.21
CA PRO A 228 -5.58 -34.49 -3.39
C PRO A 228 -6.88 -35.32 -3.41
N LEU A 229 -8.04 -34.67 -3.32
CA LEU A 229 -9.35 -35.36 -3.22
C LEU A 229 -9.63 -36.26 -4.42
N VAL A 230 -9.06 -35.93 -5.59
CA VAL A 230 -9.19 -36.71 -6.83
C VAL A 230 -8.35 -37.99 -6.78
N GLU A 231 -7.29 -38.03 -5.96
CA GLU A 231 -6.41 -39.22 -5.79
C GLU A 231 -6.93 -40.18 -4.71
N LEU A 232 -7.88 -39.74 -3.88
CA LEU A 232 -8.46 -40.50 -2.76
C LEU A 232 -9.78 -41.21 -3.13
N VAL A 233 -10.23 -41.06 -4.36
CA VAL A 233 -11.55 -41.47 -4.85
C VAL A 233 -11.36 -42.52 -5.94
N ASP A 234 -12.19 -43.56 -5.94
CA ASP A 234 -12.13 -44.65 -6.93
C ASP A 234 -12.39 -44.14 -8.37
N ASP A 235 -11.71 -44.76 -9.34
CA ASP A 235 -11.68 -44.37 -10.75
C ASP A 235 -13.07 -44.17 -11.39
N ASP A 236 -14.09 -44.91 -10.94
CA ASP A 236 -15.47 -44.82 -11.44
C ASP A 236 -16.18 -43.51 -11.03
N THR A 237 -15.67 -42.78 -10.04
CA THR A 237 -16.30 -41.56 -9.49
C THR A 237 -15.46 -40.28 -9.63
N THR A 238 -14.24 -40.40 -10.13
CA THR A 238 -13.25 -39.32 -10.27
C THR A 238 -13.77 -38.14 -11.09
N ALA A 239 -14.42 -38.40 -12.23
CA ALA A 239 -14.97 -37.34 -13.10
C ALA A 239 -16.09 -36.52 -12.42
N SER A 240 -16.90 -37.16 -11.58
CA SER A 240 -17.98 -36.50 -10.83
C SER A 240 -17.41 -35.60 -9.73
N VAL A 241 -16.39 -36.08 -9.02
CA VAL A 241 -15.72 -35.30 -7.95
C VAL A 241 -14.97 -34.10 -8.54
N GLU A 242 -14.26 -34.28 -9.66
CA GLU A 242 -13.53 -33.20 -10.33
C GLU A 242 -14.47 -32.08 -10.82
N SER A 243 -15.60 -32.43 -11.44
CA SER A 243 -16.58 -31.45 -11.88
C SER A 243 -17.22 -30.68 -10.71
N THR A 244 -17.47 -31.36 -9.59
CA THR A 244 -18.02 -30.76 -8.37
C THR A 244 -17.01 -29.78 -7.74
N LEU A 245 -15.73 -30.17 -7.66
CA LEU A 245 -14.66 -29.32 -7.14
C LEU A 245 -14.41 -28.10 -8.02
N ALA A 246 -14.43 -28.26 -9.35
CA ALA A 246 -14.28 -27.15 -10.29
C ALA A 246 -15.45 -26.15 -10.18
N THR A 247 -16.68 -26.65 -10.01
CA THR A 247 -17.87 -25.82 -9.79
C THR A 247 -17.78 -25.06 -8.49
N LEU A 248 -17.36 -25.73 -7.41
CA LEU A 248 -17.19 -25.13 -6.09
C LEU A 248 -16.06 -24.08 -6.07
N ASP A 249 -14.89 -24.37 -6.67
CA ASP A 249 -13.79 -23.41 -6.80
C ASP A 249 -14.21 -22.18 -7.62
N THR A 250 -14.94 -22.39 -8.71
CA THR A 250 -15.47 -21.30 -9.53
C THR A 250 -16.45 -20.44 -8.74
N PHE A 251 -17.37 -21.05 -8.00
CA PHE A 251 -18.32 -20.35 -7.14
C PHE A 251 -17.61 -19.54 -6.04
N LEU A 252 -16.70 -20.16 -5.28
CA LEU A 252 -15.92 -19.50 -4.24
C LEU A 252 -15.05 -18.37 -4.80
N SER A 253 -14.45 -18.57 -5.99
CA SER A 253 -13.65 -17.52 -6.64
C SER A 253 -14.48 -16.31 -7.05
N ARG A 254 -15.71 -16.54 -7.55
CA ARG A 254 -16.66 -15.49 -7.92
C ARG A 254 -17.16 -14.78 -6.67
N LEU A 255 -17.49 -15.53 -5.60
CA LEU A 255 -17.93 -14.97 -4.32
C LEU A 255 -16.86 -14.04 -3.73
N VAL A 256 -15.59 -14.45 -3.74
CA VAL A 256 -14.49 -13.60 -3.26
C VAL A 256 -14.29 -12.37 -4.16
N ARG A 257 -14.22 -12.57 -5.48
CA ARG A 257 -13.93 -11.49 -6.43
C ARG A 257 -15.02 -10.43 -6.45
N TRP A 258 -16.28 -10.84 -6.45
CA TRP A 258 -17.43 -9.94 -6.52
C TRP A 258 -17.94 -9.53 -5.14
N GLY A 259 -17.64 -10.30 -4.10
CA GLY A 259 -18.01 -9.99 -2.72
C GLY A 259 -17.03 -9.05 -2.02
N ALA A 260 -15.75 -9.01 -2.39
CA ALA A 260 -14.77 -8.12 -1.75
C ALA A 260 -15.16 -6.61 -1.79
N PRO A 261 -15.66 -6.06 -2.91
CA PRO A 261 -16.15 -4.67 -2.95
C PRO A 261 -17.31 -4.40 -1.98
N LEU A 262 -18.13 -5.42 -1.65
CA LEU A 262 -19.23 -5.27 -0.70
C LEU A 262 -18.76 -5.05 0.73
N VAL A 263 -17.53 -5.43 1.10
CA VAL A 263 -16.95 -5.08 2.41
C VAL A 263 -16.91 -3.56 2.59
N PHE A 264 -16.48 -2.83 1.56
CA PHE A 264 -16.43 -1.37 1.61
C PHE A 264 -17.84 -0.77 1.69
N VAL A 265 -18.79 -1.33 0.93
CA VAL A 265 -20.20 -0.92 1.00
C VAL A 265 -20.76 -1.14 2.41
N PHE A 266 -20.54 -2.31 3.00
CA PHE A 266 -21.01 -2.63 4.34
C PHE A 266 -20.32 -1.82 5.44
N LEU A 267 -19.04 -1.49 5.27
CA LEU A 267 -18.33 -0.59 6.18
C LEU A 267 -18.94 0.82 6.17
N VAL A 268 -19.28 1.34 4.98
CA VAL A 268 -20.00 2.63 4.85
C VAL A 268 -21.41 2.54 5.46
N VAL A 269 -22.10 1.42 5.28
CA VAL A 269 -23.44 1.21 5.88
C VAL A 269 -23.36 1.15 7.40
N ASP A 270 -22.44 0.37 7.97
CA ASP A 270 -22.32 0.17 9.42
C ASP A 270 -21.86 1.44 10.15
N TYR A 271 -20.95 2.23 9.56
CA TYR A 271 -20.28 3.34 10.27
C TYR A 271 -20.67 4.74 9.82
N LEU A 272 -21.14 4.95 8.59
CA LEU A 272 -21.40 6.30 8.06
C LEU A 272 -22.90 6.59 7.90
N ALA A 273 -23.73 5.60 7.55
CA ALA A 273 -25.10 5.86 7.12
C ALA A 273 -26.09 4.68 7.27
N PRO A 274 -26.23 4.07 8.48
CA PRO A 274 -27.05 2.86 8.66
C PRO A 274 -28.51 3.07 8.24
N ASP A 275 -29.15 4.15 8.71
CA ASP A 275 -30.57 4.42 8.44
C ASP A 275 -30.84 4.87 7.00
N ALA A 276 -29.90 5.58 6.38
CA ALA A 276 -30.07 6.13 5.04
C ALA A 276 -29.97 5.08 3.92
N VAL A 277 -29.31 3.95 4.19
CA VAL A 277 -29.19 2.83 3.24
C VAL A 277 -30.25 1.77 3.53
N LEU A 278 -30.41 1.35 4.79
CA LEU A 278 -31.43 0.36 5.17
C LEU A 278 -32.85 0.87 4.88
N GLY A 279 -33.11 2.17 5.10
CA GLY A 279 -34.41 2.79 4.83
C GLY A 279 -34.78 2.88 3.35
N ARG A 280 -33.83 2.64 2.42
CA ARG A 280 -34.10 2.59 0.97
C ARG A 280 -34.34 1.17 0.45
N LEU A 281 -34.07 0.14 1.26
CA LEU A 281 -34.31 -1.25 0.90
C LEU A 281 -35.76 -1.64 1.19
N PRO A 282 -36.33 -2.62 0.44
CA PRO A 282 -37.60 -3.22 0.83
C PRO A 282 -37.51 -3.74 2.26
N ALA A 283 -38.55 -3.52 3.07
CA ALA A 283 -38.56 -3.87 4.50
C ALA A 283 -38.17 -5.34 4.76
N ALA A 284 -38.57 -6.26 3.89
CA ALA A 284 -38.20 -7.67 3.97
C ALA A 284 -36.68 -7.91 3.80
N VAL A 285 -36.01 -7.15 2.93
CA VAL A 285 -34.56 -7.28 2.68
C VAL A 285 -33.76 -6.68 3.83
N ALA A 286 -34.17 -5.52 4.33
CA ALA A 286 -33.54 -4.91 5.51
C ALA A 286 -33.70 -5.80 6.75
N ALA A 287 -34.90 -6.35 6.97
CA ALA A 287 -35.14 -7.29 8.06
C ALA A 287 -34.31 -8.57 7.92
N LEU A 288 -34.22 -9.15 6.72
CA LEU A 288 -33.40 -10.33 6.48
C LEU A 288 -31.92 -10.05 6.75
N LEU A 289 -31.38 -8.94 6.24
CA LEU A 289 -29.99 -8.55 6.47
C LEU A 289 -29.69 -8.40 7.95
N LEU A 290 -30.58 -7.75 8.70
CA LEU A 290 -30.42 -7.50 10.13
C LEU A 290 -30.52 -8.81 10.94
N VAL A 291 -31.46 -9.70 10.58
CA VAL A 291 -31.59 -11.02 11.21
C VAL A 291 -30.37 -11.89 10.93
N VAL A 292 -29.91 -11.94 9.69
CA VAL A 292 -28.78 -12.80 9.27
C VAL A 292 -27.46 -12.26 9.82
N SER A 293 -27.22 -10.94 9.74
CA SER A 293 -25.99 -10.32 10.25
C SER A 293 -25.88 -10.41 11.77
N ASN A 294 -27.01 -10.44 12.47
CA ASN A 294 -27.05 -10.47 13.94
C ASN A 294 -27.29 -11.89 14.49
N ALA A 295 -27.42 -12.90 13.62
CA ALA A 295 -27.59 -14.29 14.05
C ALA A 295 -26.30 -14.82 14.69
N THR A 296 -26.27 -14.87 16.02
CA THR A 296 -25.12 -15.33 16.82
C THR A 296 -24.62 -16.71 16.36
N VAL A 297 -25.54 -17.68 16.26
CA VAL A 297 -25.22 -19.06 15.85
C VAL A 297 -24.53 -19.12 14.48
N LEU A 298 -24.96 -18.29 13.53
CA LEU A 298 -24.41 -18.31 12.17
C LEU A 298 -22.98 -17.75 12.14
N ARG A 299 -22.71 -16.72 12.94
CA ARG A 299 -21.39 -16.09 13.03
C ARG A 299 -20.40 -16.97 13.78
N GLU A 300 -20.84 -17.64 14.85
CA GLU A 300 -20.05 -18.65 15.55
C GLU A 300 -19.65 -19.78 14.61
N LEU A 301 -20.61 -20.28 13.82
CA LEU A 301 -20.37 -21.33 12.84
C LEU A 301 -19.39 -20.87 11.75
N LEU A 302 -19.54 -19.66 11.23
CA LEU A 302 -18.61 -19.09 10.24
C LEU A 302 -17.22 -18.89 10.82
N PHE A 303 -17.11 -18.43 12.07
CA PHE A 303 -15.83 -18.26 12.75
C PHE A 303 -15.15 -19.61 13.01
N ALA A 304 -15.87 -20.60 13.54
CA ALA A 304 -15.37 -21.95 13.74
C ALA A 304 -14.90 -22.56 12.41
N LEU A 305 -15.68 -22.40 11.34
CA LEU A 305 -15.32 -22.89 10.01
C LEU A 305 -14.08 -22.19 9.46
N LEU A 306 -13.94 -20.88 9.65
CA LEU A 306 -12.74 -20.11 9.28
C LEU A 306 -11.50 -20.64 10.00
N VAL A 307 -11.60 -20.84 11.33
CA VAL A 307 -10.48 -21.35 12.15
C VAL A 307 -10.09 -22.77 11.70
N VAL A 308 -11.05 -23.68 11.59
CA VAL A 308 -10.81 -25.08 11.21
C VAL A 308 -10.19 -25.17 9.80
N SER A 309 -10.77 -24.49 8.83
CA SER A 309 -10.25 -24.48 7.45
C SER A 309 -8.89 -23.77 7.34
N GLY A 310 -8.67 -22.71 8.11
CA GLY A 310 -7.37 -22.04 8.21
C GLY A 310 -6.27 -22.96 8.76
N LEU A 311 -6.53 -23.65 9.86
CA LEU A 311 -5.61 -24.61 10.47
C LEU A 311 -5.30 -25.78 9.53
N LEU A 312 -6.32 -26.34 8.89
CA LEU A 312 -6.16 -27.44 7.93
C LEU A 312 -5.34 -26.98 6.70
N GLY A 313 -5.63 -25.79 6.18
CA GLY A 313 -4.89 -25.20 5.07
C GLY A 313 -3.42 -24.95 5.41
N ALA A 314 -3.14 -24.44 6.61
CA ALA A 314 -1.78 -24.22 7.10
C ALA A 314 -1.01 -25.54 7.25
N ALA A 315 -1.64 -26.57 7.83
CA ALA A 315 -1.03 -27.89 8.00
C ALA A 315 -0.68 -28.54 6.63
N LEU A 316 -1.63 -28.52 5.68
CA LEU A 316 -1.42 -29.07 4.34
C LEU A 316 -0.39 -28.29 3.53
N TRP A 317 -0.37 -26.97 3.66
CA TRP A 317 0.66 -26.13 3.04
C TRP A 317 2.04 -26.45 3.60
N GLY A 318 2.17 -26.58 4.92
CA GLY A 318 3.41 -26.98 5.58
C GLY A 318 3.90 -28.34 5.08
N LEU A 319 3.00 -29.32 5.03
CA LEU A 319 3.31 -30.69 4.60
C LEU A 319 3.72 -30.75 3.12
N LYS A 320 2.96 -30.10 2.22
CA LYS A 320 3.29 -30.02 0.79
C LYS A 320 4.62 -29.32 0.55
N ARG A 321 4.95 -28.32 1.35
CA ARG A 321 6.19 -27.55 1.21
C ARG A 321 7.42 -28.30 1.74
N LEU A 322 7.25 -29.09 2.79
CA LEU A 322 8.28 -30.01 3.31
C LEU A 322 8.60 -31.14 2.32
N TYR A 323 7.62 -31.58 1.51
CA TYR A 323 7.76 -32.77 0.66
C TYR A 323 8.24 -32.49 -0.77
N ARG A 324 8.13 -31.26 -1.31
CA ARG A 324 8.32 -30.99 -2.76
C ARG A 324 9.57 -30.23 -3.20
N VAL A 325 10.46 -29.73 -2.32
CA VAL A 325 11.41 -28.69 -2.77
C VAL A 325 12.87 -28.98 -2.41
N SER A 326 13.75 -28.76 -3.41
CA SER A 326 15.21 -28.73 -3.29
C SER A 326 15.67 -27.74 -2.22
N THR A 327 16.74 -28.08 -1.51
CA THR A 327 17.25 -27.38 -0.32
C THR A 327 17.42 -25.86 -0.47
N HIS A 328 17.67 -25.35 -1.68
CA HIS A 328 17.86 -23.91 -1.93
C HIS A 328 16.55 -23.12 -2.08
N GLY A 329 15.49 -23.71 -2.65
CA GLY A 329 14.18 -23.06 -2.79
C GLY A 329 13.42 -22.98 -1.45
N THR A 330 13.67 -23.96 -0.57
CA THR A 330 13.10 -24.02 0.78
C THR A 330 13.65 -22.90 1.67
N ALA A 331 14.97 -22.67 1.66
CA ALA A 331 15.57 -21.63 2.51
C ALA A 331 14.99 -20.22 2.24
N VAL A 332 14.82 -19.84 0.97
CA VAL A 332 14.28 -18.51 0.58
C VAL A 332 12.82 -18.36 1.02
N ALA A 333 12.05 -19.44 0.97
CA ALA A 333 10.66 -19.46 1.37
C ALA A 333 10.42 -19.24 2.87
N PHE A 334 11.30 -19.81 3.71
CA PHE A 334 11.20 -19.71 5.17
C PHE A 334 11.91 -18.46 5.71
N THR A 335 12.71 -17.79 4.89
CA THR A 335 13.45 -16.57 5.31
C THR A 335 12.54 -15.48 5.88
N PRO A 336 11.36 -15.17 5.30
CA PRO A 336 10.44 -14.20 5.89
C PRO A 336 9.89 -14.61 7.27
N LEU A 337 9.72 -15.90 7.51
CA LEU A 337 9.31 -16.42 8.83
C LEU A 337 10.42 -16.19 9.85
N VAL A 338 11.68 -16.45 9.48
CA VAL A 338 12.84 -16.11 10.33
C VAL A 338 12.89 -14.60 10.61
N GLY A 339 12.65 -13.77 9.59
CA GLY A 339 12.54 -12.32 9.76
C GLY A 339 11.41 -11.93 10.73
N GLY A 340 10.23 -12.56 10.61
CA GLY A 340 9.11 -12.37 11.52
C GLY A 340 9.41 -12.80 12.95
N SER A 341 10.12 -13.93 13.13
CA SER A 341 10.60 -14.40 14.44
C SER A 341 11.59 -13.41 15.05
N LEU A 342 12.57 -12.92 14.28
CA LEU A 342 13.55 -11.93 14.77
C LEU A 342 12.88 -10.61 15.17
N VAL A 343 11.89 -10.15 14.40
CA VAL A 343 11.10 -8.96 14.75
C VAL A 343 10.23 -9.22 16.00
N THR A 344 9.68 -10.41 16.15
CA THR A 344 8.91 -10.81 17.35
C THR A 344 9.77 -10.76 18.60
N LEU A 345 11.05 -11.15 18.53
CA LEU A 345 11.97 -11.10 19.67
C LEU A 345 12.15 -9.68 20.23
N VAL A 346 11.97 -8.63 19.41
CA VAL A 346 12.03 -7.23 19.88
C VAL A 346 11.04 -6.97 21.01
N ALA A 347 9.87 -7.61 20.98
CA ALA A 347 8.85 -7.46 22.01
C ALA A 347 9.23 -8.07 23.38
N PHE A 348 10.29 -8.88 23.44
CA PHE A 348 10.73 -9.57 24.65
C PHE A 348 12.07 -9.06 25.20
N ILE A 349 12.72 -8.10 24.55
CA ILE A 349 14.02 -7.58 25.00
C ILE A 349 13.86 -6.75 26.28
N ASP A 350 13.06 -5.69 26.18
CA ASP A 350 12.77 -4.78 27.30
C ASP A 350 11.39 -4.12 27.06
N PRO A 351 10.29 -4.87 27.26
CA PRO A 351 8.96 -4.38 26.93
C PRO A 351 8.54 -3.20 27.80
N GLN A 352 9.04 -3.11 29.03
CA GLN A 352 8.75 -2.00 29.95
C GLN A 352 9.42 -0.71 29.47
N ALA A 353 10.72 -0.72 29.16
CA ALA A 353 11.38 0.48 28.68
C ALA A 353 10.78 1.01 27.36
N ILE A 354 10.35 0.09 26.46
CA ILE A 354 9.67 0.45 25.22
C ILE A 354 8.33 1.13 25.52
N LEU A 355 7.50 0.53 26.39
CA LEU A 355 6.20 1.10 26.75
C LEU A 355 6.35 2.44 27.47
N ASP A 356 7.23 2.54 28.45
CA ASP A 356 7.47 3.78 29.20
C ASP A 356 7.86 4.91 28.24
N THR A 357 8.79 4.63 27.33
CA THR A 357 9.21 5.61 26.31
C THR A 357 8.03 6.05 25.43
N LEU A 358 7.22 5.11 24.94
CA LEU A 358 6.10 5.40 24.05
C LEU A 358 4.96 6.13 24.78
N LEU A 359 4.59 5.67 25.97
CA LEU A 359 3.53 6.25 26.78
C LEU A 359 3.90 7.65 27.24
N THR A 360 5.13 7.86 27.75
CA THR A 360 5.63 9.21 28.07
C THR A 360 5.60 10.11 26.84
N THR A 361 6.07 9.64 25.69
CA THR A 361 6.04 10.43 24.45
C THR A 361 4.61 10.83 24.04
N VAL A 362 3.65 9.90 24.12
CA VAL A 362 2.25 10.21 23.76
C VAL A 362 1.61 11.16 24.76
N THR A 363 1.82 10.93 26.06
CA THR A 363 1.29 11.78 27.13
C THR A 363 1.85 13.21 27.04
N ASP A 364 3.15 13.37 26.75
CA ASP A 364 3.79 14.68 26.56
C ASP A 364 3.25 15.46 25.35
N LEU A 365 2.69 14.75 24.36
CA LEU A 365 2.12 15.36 23.16
C LEU A 365 0.64 15.71 23.29
N LEU A 366 -0.06 15.14 24.26
CA LEU A 366 -1.49 15.36 24.46
C LEU A 366 -1.76 16.55 25.40
N PRO A 367 -2.91 17.24 25.24
CA PRO A 367 -3.39 18.17 26.26
C PRO A 367 -3.53 17.47 27.62
N THR A 368 -3.25 18.16 28.72
CA THR A 368 -3.17 17.57 30.08
C THR A 368 -4.37 16.68 30.43
N ALA A 369 -5.60 17.14 30.14
CA ALA A 369 -6.82 16.37 30.41
C ALA A 369 -6.89 15.05 29.62
N MET A 370 -6.47 15.04 28.36
CA MET A 370 -6.42 13.83 27.52
C MET A 370 -5.23 12.94 27.89
N GLY A 371 -4.11 13.53 28.31
CA GLY A 371 -2.93 12.79 28.74
C GLY A 371 -3.16 12.00 30.02
N GLU A 372 -3.90 12.56 30.98
CA GLU A 372 -4.30 11.85 32.21
C GLU A 372 -5.22 10.66 31.91
N GLU A 373 -6.26 10.86 31.10
CA GLU A 373 -7.17 9.79 30.68
C GLU A 373 -6.45 8.70 29.86
N PHE A 374 -5.59 9.09 28.92
CA PHE A 374 -4.77 8.17 28.14
C PHE A 374 -3.84 7.36 29.04
N SER A 375 -3.16 7.98 30.01
CA SER A 375 -2.25 7.29 30.94
C SER A 375 -3.01 6.29 31.81
N TYR A 376 -4.23 6.63 32.26
CA TYR A 376 -5.09 5.72 33.00
C TYR A 376 -5.55 4.52 32.15
N LEU A 377 -6.06 4.76 30.94
CA LEU A 377 -6.54 3.71 30.05
C LEU A 377 -5.40 2.79 29.57
N SER A 378 -4.27 3.37 29.17
CA SER A 378 -3.09 2.61 28.75
C SER A 378 -2.48 1.81 29.89
N GLY A 379 -2.40 2.39 31.10
CA GLY A 379 -1.97 1.67 32.30
C GLY A 379 -2.86 0.46 32.59
N THR A 380 -4.19 0.61 32.47
CA THR A 380 -5.15 -0.49 32.61
C THR A 380 -4.92 -1.59 31.58
N VAL A 381 -4.68 -1.23 30.31
CA VAL A 381 -4.40 -2.19 29.23
C VAL A 381 -3.08 -2.94 29.48
N VAL A 382 -2.03 -2.24 29.92
CA VAL A 382 -0.72 -2.84 30.21
C VAL A 382 -0.79 -3.75 31.43
N GLU A 383 -1.52 -3.36 32.48
CA GLU A 383 -1.75 -4.18 33.67
C GLU A 383 -2.51 -5.47 33.32
N PHE A 384 -3.52 -5.36 32.45
CA PHE A 384 -4.36 -6.49 32.07
C PHE A 384 -3.69 -7.46 31.09
N TYR A 385 -3.08 -6.96 30.01
CA TYR A 385 -2.49 -7.81 28.96
C TYR A 385 -1.03 -8.22 29.23
N GLY A 386 -0.35 -7.51 30.13
CA GLY A 386 1.09 -7.59 30.32
C GLY A 386 1.88 -6.78 29.28
N PRO A 387 3.05 -6.23 29.65
CA PRO A 387 3.82 -5.35 28.79
C PRO A 387 4.31 -6.04 27.50
N GLU A 388 4.65 -7.34 27.57
CA GLU A 388 5.08 -8.14 26.41
C GLU A 388 4.00 -8.20 25.32
N THR A 389 2.76 -8.47 25.72
CA THR A 389 1.61 -8.60 24.81
C THR A 389 1.32 -7.27 24.13
N VAL A 390 1.39 -6.16 24.87
CA VAL A 390 1.15 -4.81 24.32
C VAL A 390 2.24 -4.42 23.33
N VAL A 391 3.53 -4.60 23.67
CA VAL A 391 4.64 -4.30 22.75
C VAL A 391 4.55 -5.17 21.50
N LEU A 392 4.23 -6.45 21.65
CA LEU A 392 4.03 -7.34 20.51
C LEU A 392 2.84 -6.92 19.65
N GLY A 393 1.76 -6.42 20.25
CA GLY A 393 0.63 -5.82 19.55
C GLY A 393 1.06 -4.60 18.74
N LEU A 394 1.92 -3.73 19.28
CA LEU A 394 2.48 -2.59 18.55
C LEU A 394 3.39 -3.02 17.39
N VAL A 395 4.26 -4.01 17.61
CA VAL A 395 5.10 -4.60 16.56
C VAL A 395 4.23 -5.23 15.45
N THR A 396 3.19 -5.96 15.83
CA THR A 396 2.25 -6.57 14.88
C THR A 396 1.47 -5.50 14.11
N GLY A 397 0.99 -4.45 14.80
CA GLY A 397 0.25 -3.34 14.19
C GLY A 397 1.10 -2.54 13.20
N THR A 398 2.38 -2.29 13.53
CA THR A 398 3.31 -1.62 12.60
C THR A 398 3.61 -2.49 11.37
N LEU A 399 3.85 -3.79 11.54
CA LEU A 399 4.00 -4.72 10.40
C LEU A 399 2.73 -4.83 9.57
N PHE A 400 1.56 -4.80 10.20
CA PHE A 400 0.27 -4.77 9.51
C PHE A 400 0.12 -3.50 8.68
N ALA A 401 0.45 -2.33 9.22
CA ALA A 401 0.46 -1.07 8.48
C ALA A 401 1.42 -1.12 7.27
N ALA A 402 2.63 -1.64 7.44
CA ALA A 402 3.57 -1.84 6.33
C ALA A 402 3.00 -2.78 5.25
N THR A 403 2.35 -3.87 5.67
CA THR A 403 1.70 -4.84 4.78
C THR A 403 0.55 -4.20 4.01
N LEU A 404 -0.25 -3.35 4.65
CA LEU A 404 -1.32 -2.59 3.99
C LEU A 404 -0.77 -1.63 2.94
N VAL A 405 0.35 -0.95 3.21
CA VAL A 405 0.98 -0.06 2.22
C VAL A 405 1.47 -0.84 1.02
N VAL A 406 2.16 -1.97 1.22
CA VAL A 406 2.58 -2.85 0.12
C VAL A 406 1.37 -3.38 -0.67
N GLY A 407 0.31 -3.78 0.03
CA GLY A 407 -0.95 -4.22 -0.57
C GLY A 407 -1.64 -3.12 -1.39
N GLY A 408 -1.64 -1.88 -0.88
CA GLY A 408 -2.18 -0.70 -1.56
C GLY A 408 -1.39 -0.35 -2.82
N LEU A 409 -0.05 -0.41 -2.76
CA LEU A 409 0.81 -0.25 -3.93
C LEU A 409 0.55 -1.35 -4.97
N LEU A 410 0.43 -2.61 -4.53
CA LEU A 410 0.10 -3.72 -5.43
C LEU A 410 -1.28 -3.56 -6.07
N LEU A 411 -2.27 -3.08 -5.31
CA LEU A 411 -3.61 -2.78 -5.82
C LEU A 411 -3.55 -1.63 -6.84
N GLY A 412 -2.81 -0.56 -6.54
CA GLY A 412 -2.61 0.55 -7.47
C GLY A 412 -1.93 0.10 -8.77
N ALA A 413 -0.94 -0.78 -8.68
CA ALA A 413 -0.30 -1.40 -9.83
C ALA A 413 -1.27 -2.28 -10.63
N TRP A 414 -2.14 -3.03 -9.94
CA TRP A 414 -3.16 -3.88 -10.58
C TRP A 414 -4.25 -3.06 -11.29
N LEU A 415 -4.64 -1.91 -10.72
CA LEU A 415 -5.58 -0.97 -11.32
C LEU A 415 -4.98 -0.14 -12.46
N GLY A 416 -3.69 -0.32 -12.76
CA GLY A 416 -2.97 0.43 -13.78
C GLY A 416 -2.58 1.86 -13.36
N LEU A 417 -2.75 2.21 -12.09
CA LEU A 417 -2.34 3.52 -11.56
C LEU A 417 -0.81 3.65 -11.46
N LEU A 418 -0.11 2.52 -11.31
CA LEU A 418 1.36 2.45 -11.23
C LEU A 418 1.98 1.73 -12.45
N SER A 419 1.21 1.41 -13.48
CA SER A 419 1.70 0.68 -14.66
C SER A 419 2.37 1.57 -15.72
N GLY A 420 2.60 2.85 -15.39
CA GLY A 420 3.24 3.80 -16.28
C GLY A 420 4.76 3.63 -16.36
N ARG A 421 5.34 4.12 -17.46
CA ARG A 421 6.78 4.42 -17.53
C ARG A 421 7.09 5.41 -16.39
N ALA A 422 8.18 5.20 -15.64
CA ALA A 422 8.58 6.04 -14.50
C ALA A 422 7.65 6.09 -13.27
N ALA A 423 7.10 4.94 -12.85
CA ALA A 423 6.19 4.83 -11.71
C ALA A 423 6.73 5.42 -10.39
N GLY A 424 8.04 5.37 -10.15
CA GLY A 424 8.66 6.01 -8.98
C GLY A 424 8.54 7.55 -9.01
N ALA A 425 8.87 8.17 -10.15
CA ALA A 425 8.82 9.62 -10.28
C ALA A 425 7.39 10.16 -10.34
N SER A 426 6.44 9.42 -10.93
CA SER A 426 5.02 9.78 -10.88
C SER A 426 4.45 9.69 -9.46
N THR A 427 4.87 8.70 -8.67
CA THR A 427 4.54 8.61 -7.24
C THR A 427 5.14 9.78 -6.47
N ALA A 428 6.40 10.15 -6.76
CA ALA A 428 7.07 11.27 -6.13
C ALA A 428 6.32 12.59 -6.39
N SER A 429 6.04 12.87 -7.66
CA SER A 429 5.29 14.02 -8.12
C SER A 429 3.89 14.08 -7.51
N SER A 430 3.16 12.96 -7.50
CA SER A 430 1.81 12.89 -6.93
C SER A 430 1.83 13.23 -5.43
N GLY A 431 2.82 12.70 -4.69
CA GLY A 431 3.02 13.05 -3.28
C GLY A 431 3.30 14.54 -3.08
N LEU A 432 4.21 15.13 -3.87
CA LEU A 432 4.51 16.56 -3.83
C LEU A 432 3.29 17.40 -4.20
N LEU A 433 2.54 17.02 -5.23
CA LEU A 433 1.36 17.74 -5.68
C LEU A 433 0.29 17.80 -4.57
N VAL A 434 0.03 16.67 -3.91
CA VAL A 434 -0.89 16.60 -2.75
C VAL A 434 -0.36 17.46 -1.60
N ALA A 435 0.92 17.32 -1.25
CA ALA A 435 1.52 18.11 -0.17
C ALA A 435 1.43 19.61 -0.44
N VAL A 436 1.75 20.05 -1.65
CA VAL A 436 1.71 21.46 -2.07
C VAL A 436 0.27 21.98 -2.10
N ALA A 437 -0.67 21.24 -2.68
CA ALA A 437 -2.07 21.65 -2.76
C ALA A 437 -2.66 21.85 -1.37
N LEU A 438 -2.31 20.99 -0.41
CA LEU A 438 -2.80 21.05 0.97
C LEU A 438 -1.96 21.96 1.87
N SER A 439 -0.73 22.31 1.49
CA SER A 439 0.14 23.19 2.28
C SER A 439 -0.49 24.57 2.54
N LYS A 440 -1.35 25.05 1.62
CA LYS A 440 -2.08 26.30 1.79
C LYS A 440 -3.03 26.27 3.00
N THR A 441 -3.59 25.10 3.33
CA THR A 441 -4.46 24.91 4.51
C THR A 441 -3.70 25.05 5.83
N VAL A 442 -2.37 24.83 5.78
CA VAL A 442 -1.44 24.91 6.92
C VAL A 442 -0.74 26.28 6.96
N GLY A 443 -1.15 27.23 6.11
CA GLY A 443 -0.68 28.62 6.16
C GLY A 443 0.48 28.96 5.22
N VAL A 444 0.93 28.03 4.36
CA VAL A 444 2.06 28.27 3.45
C VAL A 444 1.77 29.41 2.46
N GLY A 445 2.78 30.22 2.17
CA GLY A 445 2.71 31.36 1.25
C GLY A 445 2.31 30.95 -0.19
N ALA A 446 1.50 31.76 -0.86
CA ALA A 446 1.09 31.49 -2.25
C ALA A 446 2.27 31.35 -3.25
N PRO A 447 3.39 32.10 -3.13
CA PRO A 447 4.55 31.91 -4.00
C PRO A 447 5.16 30.51 -3.87
N VAL A 448 5.28 29.99 -2.65
CA VAL A 448 5.81 28.64 -2.37
C VAL A 448 4.87 27.58 -2.93
N VAL A 449 3.55 27.76 -2.79
CA VAL A 449 2.55 26.84 -3.37
C VAL A 449 2.69 26.79 -4.90
N LEU A 450 2.73 27.94 -5.57
CA LEU A 450 2.85 27.99 -7.04
C LEU A 450 4.17 27.39 -7.53
N ALA A 451 5.29 27.71 -6.87
CA ALA A 451 6.59 27.12 -7.19
C ALA A 451 6.59 25.60 -6.94
N GLY A 452 5.95 25.14 -5.86
CA GLY A 452 5.81 23.73 -5.54
C GLY A 452 5.01 22.96 -6.57
N LEU A 453 3.93 23.55 -7.12
CA LEU A 453 3.15 22.94 -8.20
C LEU A 453 4.02 22.74 -9.44
N VAL A 454 4.79 23.77 -9.82
CA VAL A 454 5.74 23.67 -10.94
C VAL A 454 6.77 22.57 -10.71
N VAL A 455 7.42 22.55 -9.53
CA VAL A 455 8.41 21.53 -9.21
C VAL A 455 7.80 20.12 -9.20
N SER A 456 6.57 19.94 -8.70
CA SER A 456 5.90 18.64 -8.72
C SER A 456 5.72 18.11 -10.15
N LEU A 457 5.32 18.97 -11.10
CA LEU A 457 5.16 18.60 -12.50
C LEU A 457 6.50 18.36 -13.20
N LEU A 458 7.53 19.14 -12.88
CA LEU A 458 8.90 18.93 -13.37
C LEU A 458 9.47 17.59 -12.91
N VAL A 459 9.18 17.17 -11.67
CA VAL A 459 9.59 15.86 -11.16
C VAL A 459 8.94 14.72 -11.95
N TRP A 460 7.66 14.86 -12.32
CA TRP A 460 6.98 13.88 -13.15
C TRP A 460 7.59 13.81 -14.56
N ASP A 461 7.69 14.96 -15.23
CA ASP A 461 8.21 15.08 -16.59
C ASP A 461 9.67 14.62 -16.71
N ALA A 462 10.55 15.05 -15.80
CA ALA A 462 11.94 14.58 -15.76
C ALA A 462 12.01 13.07 -15.52
N GLY A 463 11.12 12.50 -14.71
CA GLY A 463 11.05 11.07 -14.48
C GLY A 463 10.69 10.26 -15.72
N ASP A 464 9.63 10.66 -16.42
CA ASP A 464 9.18 10.01 -17.65
C ASP A 464 10.24 10.10 -18.75
N TYR A 465 10.84 11.28 -18.90
CA TYR A 465 11.97 11.49 -19.81
C TYR A 465 13.18 10.62 -19.45
N ALA A 466 13.51 10.46 -18.16
CA ALA A 466 14.63 9.64 -17.70
C ALA A 466 14.49 8.16 -18.10
N VAL A 467 13.28 7.61 -17.97
CA VAL A 467 12.99 6.21 -18.32
C VAL A 467 12.98 6.02 -19.83
N THR A 468 12.40 6.95 -20.58
CA THR A 468 12.37 6.92 -22.05
C THR A 468 13.78 6.98 -22.63
N MET A 469 14.60 7.96 -22.23
CA MET A 469 16.00 8.05 -22.65
C MET A 469 16.85 6.85 -22.21
N GLY A 470 16.60 6.31 -21.02
CA GLY A 470 17.27 5.12 -20.53
C GLY A 470 17.03 3.89 -21.40
N ARG A 471 15.83 3.77 -22.00
CA ARG A 471 15.47 2.70 -22.94
C ARG A 471 16.05 2.90 -24.33
N GLU A 472 16.01 4.13 -24.84
CA GLU A 472 16.42 4.41 -26.22
C GLU A 472 17.95 4.50 -26.39
N VAL A 473 18.64 5.07 -25.39
CA VAL A 473 20.08 5.39 -25.50
C VAL A 473 20.96 4.51 -24.61
N GLY A 474 20.39 3.93 -23.55
CA GLY A 474 21.11 3.07 -22.60
C GLY A 474 22.11 3.82 -21.71
N ARG A 475 22.66 3.11 -20.71
CA ARG A 475 23.45 3.70 -19.61
C ARG A 475 24.74 4.44 -20.02
N ARG A 476 25.26 4.21 -21.22
CA ARG A 476 26.57 4.73 -21.69
C ARG A 476 26.47 5.89 -22.70
N GLY A 477 25.28 6.22 -23.21
CA GLY A 477 25.15 7.31 -24.15
C GLY A 477 25.17 8.69 -23.48
N SER A 478 25.58 9.71 -24.23
CA SER A 478 25.62 11.10 -23.77
C SER A 478 24.25 11.76 -23.96
N THR A 479 23.47 11.89 -22.89
CA THR A 479 22.10 12.40 -22.93
C THR A 479 21.93 13.80 -22.30
N SER A 480 22.97 14.31 -21.63
CA SER A 480 22.89 15.50 -20.77
C SER A 480 22.42 16.78 -21.48
N GLN A 481 22.81 17.01 -22.73
CA GLN A 481 22.41 18.22 -23.47
C GLN A 481 20.92 18.23 -23.78
N THR A 482 20.41 17.12 -24.31
CA THR A 482 18.98 16.97 -24.62
C THR A 482 18.13 16.99 -23.34
N GLU A 483 18.61 16.36 -22.26
CA GLU A 483 17.98 16.42 -20.94
C GLU A 483 17.85 17.87 -20.41
N LEU A 484 18.89 18.70 -20.58
CA LEU A 484 18.85 20.12 -20.16
C LEU A 484 17.88 20.96 -20.99
N VAL A 485 17.82 20.72 -22.31
CA VAL A 485 16.90 21.45 -23.20
C VAL A 485 15.45 21.09 -22.87
N HIS A 486 15.16 19.81 -22.67
CA HIS A 486 13.83 19.34 -22.26
C HIS A 486 13.42 19.96 -20.93
N PHE A 487 14.27 19.82 -19.90
CA PHE A 487 14.03 20.40 -18.59
C PHE A 487 13.83 21.94 -18.64
N GLY A 488 14.65 22.65 -19.43
CA GLY A 488 14.53 24.09 -19.61
C GLY A 488 13.19 24.48 -20.25
N GLY A 489 12.74 23.71 -21.25
CA GLY A 489 11.42 23.89 -21.87
C GLY A 489 10.28 23.70 -20.86
N SER A 490 10.29 22.58 -20.13
CA SER A 490 9.28 22.27 -19.11
C SER A 490 9.25 23.32 -17.98
N LEU A 491 10.42 23.80 -17.55
CA LEU A 491 10.53 24.84 -16.54
C LEU A 491 9.93 26.16 -17.03
N LEU A 492 10.20 26.55 -18.28
CA LEU A 492 9.64 27.78 -18.86
C LEU A 492 8.11 27.71 -18.91
N VAL A 493 7.54 26.59 -19.36
CA VAL A 493 6.08 26.37 -19.37
C VAL A 493 5.51 26.49 -17.96
N GLY A 494 6.15 25.86 -16.97
CA GLY A 494 5.75 25.95 -15.56
C GLY A 494 5.79 27.38 -15.02
N VAL A 495 6.85 28.14 -15.29
CA VAL A 495 6.99 29.54 -14.86
C VAL A 495 5.89 30.42 -15.49
N VAL A 496 5.61 30.25 -16.78
CA VAL A 496 4.53 30.98 -17.46
C VAL A 496 3.17 30.64 -16.85
N ALA A 497 2.90 29.36 -16.57
CA ALA A 497 1.67 28.93 -15.91
C ALA A 497 1.52 29.52 -14.49
N ALA A 498 2.57 29.44 -13.68
CA ALA A 498 2.59 30.02 -12.33
C ALA A 498 2.43 31.55 -12.35
N GLY A 499 3.08 32.24 -13.28
CA GLY A 499 2.92 33.68 -13.49
C GLY A 499 1.49 34.06 -13.87
N THR A 500 0.88 33.30 -14.78
CA THR A 500 -0.52 33.48 -15.20
C THR A 500 -1.47 33.29 -14.01
N ALA A 501 -1.26 32.24 -13.20
CA ALA A 501 -2.04 31.99 -12.00
C ALA A 501 -1.91 33.13 -10.96
N ALA A 502 -0.70 33.65 -10.76
CA ALA A 502 -0.44 34.77 -9.85
C ALA A 502 -1.16 36.05 -10.30
N VAL A 503 -1.13 36.35 -11.60
CA VAL A 503 -1.83 37.50 -12.19
C VAL A 503 -3.35 37.37 -12.03
N LEU A 504 -3.92 36.20 -12.32
CA LEU A 504 -5.36 35.94 -12.19
C LEU A 504 -5.84 35.99 -10.73
N ALA A 505 -5.00 35.62 -9.76
CA ALA A 505 -5.31 35.69 -8.34
C ALA A 505 -5.38 37.12 -7.78
N GLY A 506 -4.82 38.12 -8.48
CA GLY A 506 -4.81 39.53 -8.04
C GLY A 506 -6.20 40.20 -8.09
N PRO A 507 -6.88 40.21 -9.26
CA PRO A 507 -8.22 40.77 -9.41
C PRO A 507 -9.29 40.11 -8.53
N ILE A 508 -9.24 38.78 -8.36
CA ILE A 508 -10.19 38.02 -7.53
C ILE A 508 -10.13 38.48 -6.06
N ARG A 509 -8.93 38.78 -5.54
CA ARG A 509 -8.74 39.30 -4.18
C ARG A 509 -9.17 40.75 -4.00
N ARG A 510 -9.11 41.57 -5.06
CA ARG A 510 -9.45 43.00 -5.00
C ARG A 510 -10.92 43.30 -5.30
N GLY A 511 -11.63 42.40 -5.97
CA GLY A 511 -12.98 42.62 -6.46
C GLY A 511 -14.13 42.11 -5.58
N VAL A 512 -13.86 41.41 -4.46
CA VAL A 512 -14.92 40.71 -3.71
C VAL A 512 -14.91 41.07 -2.23
N VAL A 513 -15.86 41.91 -1.85
CA VAL A 513 -16.29 42.17 -0.47
C VAL A 513 -17.55 41.32 -0.25
N ASP A 514 -17.55 40.47 0.78
CA ASP A 514 -18.72 39.84 1.44
C ASP A 514 -19.58 38.76 0.75
N THR A 515 -19.05 37.88 -0.12
CA THR A 515 -19.84 36.68 -0.55
C THR A 515 -19.02 35.40 -0.71
N ASN A 516 -19.68 34.22 -0.61
CA ASN A 516 -19.12 32.86 -0.85
C ASN A 516 -18.69 32.59 -2.31
N VAL A 517 -18.81 33.59 -3.20
CA VAL A 517 -18.48 33.52 -4.62
C VAL A 517 -17.01 33.14 -4.91
N PRO A 518 -15.99 33.58 -4.14
CA PRO A 518 -14.59 33.21 -4.39
C PRO A 518 -14.33 31.72 -4.28
N LEU A 519 -15.03 31.01 -3.37
CA LEU A 519 -14.84 29.57 -3.18
C LEU A 519 -15.38 28.78 -4.37
N LEU A 520 -16.58 29.13 -4.85
CA LEU A 520 -17.19 28.47 -6.02
C LEU A 520 -16.39 28.73 -7.30
N VAL A 521 -15.88 29.94 -7.48
CA VAL A 521 -15.02 30.29 -8.63
C VAL A 521 -13.68 29.53 -8.55
N ALA A 522 -13.07 29.42 -7.36
CA ALA A 522 -11.86 28.64 -7.16
C ALA A 522 -12.08 27.14 -7.41
N LEU A 523 -13.19 26.57 -6.92
CA LEU A 523 -13.58 25.18 -7.15
C LEU A 523 -13.86 24.90 -8.63
N ALA A 524 -14.61 25.78 -9.30
CA ALA A 524 -14.88 25.67 -10.73
C ALA A 524 -13.59 25.77 -11.54
N GLY A 525 -12.71 26.72 -11.20
CA GLY A 525 -11.39 26.86 -11.82
C GLY A 525 -10.51 25.63 -11.61
N ALA A 526 -10.49 25.07 -10.40
CA ALA A 526 -9.77 23.84 -10.10
C ALA A 526 -10.34 22.63 -10.85
N ALA A 527 -11.66 22.50 -10.93
CA ALA A 527 -12.33 21.43 -11.69
C ALA A 527 -12.02 21.53 -13.19
N VAL A 528 -12.13 22.73 -13.77
CA VAL A 528 -11.78 22.97 -15.17
C VAL A 528 -10.29 22.71 -15.40
N GLY A 529 -9.42 23.19 -14.51
CA GLY A 529 -7.98 22.93 -14.57
C GLY A 529 -7.65 21.43 -14.53
N ALA A 530 -8.28 20.68 -13.64
CA ALA A 530 -8.12 19.23 -13.54
C ALA A 530 -8.62 18.51 -14.81
N VAL A 531 -9.77 18.91 -15.36
CA VAL A 531 -10.28 18.36 -16.63
C VAL A 531 -9.32 18.66 -17.77
N CYS A 532 -8.87 19.91 -17.92
CA CYS A 532 -7.89 20.30 -18.93
C CYS A 532 -6.58 19.53 -18.79
N PHE A 533 -6.11 19.32 -17.55
CA PHE A 533 -4.91 18.53 -17.27
C PHE A 533 -5.08 17.07 -17.69
N VAL A 534 -6.19 16.43 -17.31
CA VAL A 534 -6.49 15.05 -17.73
C VAL A 534 -6.63 14.92 -19.24
N VAL A 535 -7.27 15.89 -19.91
CA VAL A 535 -7.39 15.90 -21.37
C VAL A 535 -6.02 16.06 -22.02
N ALA A 536 -5.17 16.96 -21.53
CA ALA A 536 -3.82 17.15 -22.04
C ALA A 536 -2.97 15.87 -21.94
N LEU A 537 -3.07 15.15 -20.82
CA LEU A 537 -2.39 13.87 -20.64
C LEU A 537 -2.86 12.81 -21.64
N ARG A 538 -4.17 12.73 -21.90
CA ARG A 538 -4.74 11.74 -22.85
C ARG A 538 -4.49 12.03 -24.32
N VAL A 539 -4.15 13.26 -24.68
CA VAL A 539 -3.84 13.64 -26.07
C VAL A 539 -2.35 13.43 -26.36
N ALA A 540 -1.50 13.35 -25.33
CA ALA A 540 -0.08 13.09 -25.44
C ALA A 540 0.27 11.59 -25.54
N ASP A 541 -0.61 10.71 -25.01
CA ASP A 541 -0.61 9.26 -25.23
C ASP A 541 -1.32 8.90 -26.55
#